data_AF-A0A1U7XME3-F1
#
_entry.id   AF-A0A1U7XME3-F1
#
_cell.length_a   1.000
_cell.length_b   1.000
_cell.length_c   1.000
_cell.angle_alpha   90.00
_cell.angle_beta   90.00
_cell.angle_gamma   90.00
#
_symmetry.space_group_name_H-M   'P 1'
#
loop_
_entity.id
_entity.type
_entity.pdbx_description
1 polymer ?
#
loop_
_entity_poly.entity_id
_entity_poly.type
_entity_poly.pdbx_seq_one_letter_code
_entity_poly.pdbx_strand_id
1 'polypeptide(L)'
;MAMVSRLLVLSLFIMLVSLERDGKLAQRKGIVMAIEEDGKALCSSVNLAEFLPPPYGGLENMVCQPVWNSFLLRYSQTKDNVVTIILSTVYTSGWVGMGFSRDGKMINSSCMVGWITPGGQGKIKQYYVEGLTPSKIKPEKGELPLTSIPPIVYLQGATIYVAFQLKYPNRLKNQPILLAFATKYPHHHHLTVHDDKTTKLFDFSSGSFIS
;
A
#
# COMPACT_ATOMS: atom_id res chain seq x y z
N MET A 1 25.81 -41.84 -46.58
CA MET A 1 25.81 -40.78 -45.54
C MET A 1 24.62 -39.88 -45.81
N ALA A 2 23.61 -39.87 -44.94
CA ALA A 2 22.38 -39.12 -45.15
C ALA A 2 22.62 -37.62 -44.94
N MET A 3 22.39 -36.83 -45.99
CA MET A 3 22.50 -35.38 -45.96
C MET A 3 21.20 -34.82 -45.37
N VAL A 4 21.15 -34.59 -44.05
CA VAL A 4 20.01 -33.93 -43.42
C VAL A 4 19.94 -32.51 -43.97
N SER A 5 18.84 -32.17 -44.64
CA SER A 5 18.62 -30.86 -45.27
C SER A 5 18.74 -29.75 -44.22
N ARG A 6 19.58 -28.73 -44.50
CA ARG A 6 19.74 -27.55 -43.65
C ARG A 6 18.42 -26.82 -43.38
N LEU A 7 17.45 -26.95 -44.29
CA LEU A 7 16.11 -26.38 -44.17
C LEU A 7 15.28 -27.08 -43.06
N LEU A 8 15.44 -28.39 -42.91
CA LEU A 8 14.78 -29.20 -41.87
C LEU A 8 15.36 -28.89 -40.48
N VAL A 9 16.66 -28.62 -40.41
CA VAL A 9 17.32 -28.23 -39.15
C VAL A 9 16.81 -26.86 -38.69
N LEU A 10 16.74 -25.88 -39.60
CA LEU A 10 16.25 -24.54 -39.29
C LEU A 10 14.78 -24.52 -38.87
N SER A 11 13.90 -25.31 -39.52
CA SER A 11 12.49 -25.38 -39.13
C SER A 11 12.32 -26.00 -37.74
N LEU A 12 13.11 -27.03 -37.40
CA LEU A 12 13.09 -27.65 -36.08
C LEU A 12 13.53 -26.66 -34.99
N PHE A 13 14.57 -25.86 -35.25
CA PHE A 13 15.03 -24.83 -34.32
C PHE A 13 13.97 -23.74 -34.08
N ILE A 14 13.29 -23.26 -35.14
CA ILE A 14 12.23 -22.25 -35.00
C ILE A 14 11.04 -22.79 -34.20
N MET A 15 10.67 -24.05 -34.44
CA MET A 15 9.61 -24.72 -33.67
C MET A 15 9.98 -24.85 -32.19
N LEU A 16 11.22 -25.27 -31.89
CA LEU A 16 11.73 -25.36 -30.51
C LEU A 16 11.69 -24.00 -29.78
N VAL A 17 12.16 -22.94 -30.43
CA VAL A 17 12.14 -21.58 -29.85
C VAL A 17 10.71 -21.10 -29.62
N SER A 18 9.79 -21.41 -30.52
CA SER A 18 8.37 -21.04 -30.39
C SER A 18 7.71 -21.76 -29.21
N LEU A 19 7.93 -23.08 -29.10
CA LEU A 19 7.46 -23.90 -27.97
C LEU A 19 8.01 -23.41 -26.63
N GLU A 20 9.29 -23.05 -26.55
CA GLU A 20 9.90 -22.53 -25.32
C GLU A 20 9.35 -21.15 -24.93
N ARG A 21 9.08 -20.29 -25.93
CA ARG A 21 8.47 -18.97 -25.72
C ARG A 21 7.04 -19.09 -25.19
N ASP A 22 6.25 -20.00 -25.77
CA ASP A 22 4.87 -20.24 -25.36
C ASP A 22 4.80 -20.82 -23.94
N GLY A 23 5.75 -21.71 -23.58
CA GLY A 23 5.91 -22.21 -22.21
C GLY A 23 6.20 -21.10 -21.19
N LYS A 24 7.12 -20.19 -21.50
CA LYS A 24 7.43 -19.03 -20.62
C LYS A 24 6.24 -18.07 -20.47
N LEU A 25 5.47 -17.84 -21.54
CA LEU A 25 4.30 -16.96 -21.51
C LEU A 25 3.16 -17.59 -20.70
N ALA A 26 2.91 -18.89 -20.87
CA ALA A 26 1.91 -19.62 -20.10
C ALA A 26 2.27 -19.66 -18.60
N GLN A 27 3.55 -19.90 -18.27
CA GLN A 27 4.04 -19.88 -16.89
C GLN A 27 3.91 -18.48 -16.25
N ARG A 28 4.29 -17.43 -16.97
CA ARG A 28 4.12 -16.04 -16.50
C ARG A 28 2.65 -15.71 -16.26
N LYS A 29 1.76 -16.12 -17.16
CA LYS A 29 0.31 -15.91 -17.01
C LYS A 29 -0.25 -16.69 -15.81
N GLY A 30 0.19 -17.94 -15.60
CA GLY A 30 -0.17 -18.74 -14.43
C GLY A 30 0.26 -18.11 -13.09
N ILE A 31 1.48 -17.57 -13.03
CA ILE A 31 1.98 -16.86 -11.85
C ILE A 31 1.15 -15.59 -11.56
N VAL A 32 0.84 -14.79 -12.58
CA VAL A 32 0.03 -13.57 -12.41
C VAL A 32 -1.38 -13.91 -11.89
N MET A 33 -2.03 -14.92 -12.47
CA MET A 33 -3.37 -15.35 -12.02
C MET A 33 -3.35 -15.84 -10.56
N ALA A 34 -2.34 -16.61 -10.15
CA ALA A 34 -2.21 -17.07 -8.77
C ALA A 34 -1.97 -15.93 -7.77
N ILE A 35 -1.17 -14.92 -8.14
CA ILE A 35 -0.94 -13.72 -7.32
C ILE A 35 -2.23 -12.89 -7.19
N GLU A 36 -3.00 -12.76 -8.28
CA GLU A 36 -4.29 -12.05 -8.28
C GLU A 36 -5.34 -12.77 -7.42
N GLU A 37 -5.41 -14.10 -7.46
CA GLU A 37 -6.31 -14.88 -6.63
C GLU A 37 -5.96 -14.79 -5.14
N ASP A 38 -4.68 -14.89 -4.77
CA ASP A 38 -4.21 -14.77 -3.38
C ASP A 38 -4.46 -13.35 -2.83
N GLY A 39 -4.19 -12.32 -3.66
CA GLY A 39 -4.53 -10.93 -3.33
C GLY A 39 -6.03 -10.70 -3.13
N LYS A 40 -6.88 -11.33 -3.94
CA LYS A 40 -8.34 -11.24 -3.82
C LYS A 40 -8.86 -11.93 -2.55
N ALA A 41 -8.27 -13.05 -2.15
CA ALA A 41 -8.59 -13.74 -0.90
C ALA A 41 -8.29 -12.87 0.33
N LEU A 42 -7.13 -12.20 0.35
CA LEU A 42 -6.73 -11.26 1.41
C LEU A 42 -7.68 -10.04 1.52
N CYS A 43 -8.24 -9.62 0.40
CA CYS A 43 -9.14 -8.48 0.34
C CYS A 43 -10.58 -8.77 0.77
N SER A 44 -11.01 -10.03 0.71
CA SER A 44 -12.42 -10.44 0.88
C SER A 44 -12.76 -10.96 2.29
N SER A 45 -11.79 -11.04 3.21
CA SER A 45 -11.92 -11.79 4.48
C SER A 45 -12.35 -10.98 5.70
N VAL A 46 -12.53 -9.65 5.57
CA VAL A 46 -12.76 -8.77 6.74
C VAL A 46 -13.98 -7.87 6.53
N ASN A 47 -14.94 -7.96 7.45
CA ASN A 47 -16.05 -7.02 7.54
C ASN A 47 -15.65 -5.80 8.38
N LEU A 48 -15.24 -4.72 7.70
CA LEU A 48 -14.77 -3.50 8.37
C LEU A 48 -15.85 -2.81 9.21
N ALA A 49 -17.13 -2.99 8.87
CA ALA A 49 -18.26 -2.37 9.57
C ALA A 49 -18.43 -2.88 11.02
N GLU A 50 -17.88 -4.04 11.35
CA GLU A 50 -17.97 -4.62 12.70
C GLU A 50 -17.16 -3.84 13.74
N PHE A 51 -16.10 -3.14 13.31
CA PHE A 51 -15.15 -2.53 14.24
C PHE A 51 -14.65 -1.13 13.83
N LEU A 52 -14.80 -0.72 12.57
CA LEU A 52 -14.54 0.65 12.16
C LEU A 52 -15.84 1.46 12.10
N PRO A 53 -15.89 2.64 12.70
CA PRO A 53 -17.06 3.51 12.59
C PRO A 53 -17.21 4.04 11.16
N PRO A 54 -18.42 4.50 10.77
CA PRO A 54 -18.60 5.27 9.55
C PRO A 54 -17.66 6.50 9.51
N PRO A 55 -17.13 6.87 8.33
CA PRO A 55 -17.35 6.23 7.03
C PRO A 55 -16.47 5.00 6.79
N TYR A 56 -15.46 4.73 7.62
CA TYR A 56 -14.43 3.73 7.33
C TYR A 56 -14.94 2.29 7.29
N GLY A 57 -15.94 1.94 8.09
CA GLY A 57 -16.49 0.58 8.11
C GLY A 57 -17.53 0.28 7.02
N GLY A 58 -18.24 1.30 6.53
CA GLY A 58 -19.46 1.14 5.73
C GLY A 58 -19.32 1.44 4.24
N LEU A 59 -18.10 1.55 3.72
CA LEU A 59 -17.88 1.86 2.30
C LEU A 59 -17.90 0.58 1.46
N GLU A 60 -18.85 0.52 0.53
CA GLU A 60 -18.92 -0.53 -0.47
C GLU A 60 -17.92 -0.28 -1.61
N ASN A 61 -17.54 -1.37 -2.30
CA ASN A 61 -16.72 -1.33 -3.52
C ASN A 61 -15.37 -0.59 -3.37
N MET A 62 -14.76 -0.65 -2.18
CA MET A 62 -13.39 -0.17 -2.00
C MET A 62 -12.44 -1.00 -2.89
N VAL A 63 -11.56 -0.30 -3.60
CA VAL A 63 -10.40 -0.94 -4.23
C VAL A 63 -9.53 -1.50 -3.11
N CYS A 64 -9.07 -2.74 -3.25
CA CYS A 64 -8.18 -3.38 -2.29
C CYS A 64 -6.98 -3.98 -3.03
N GLN A 65 -5.78 -3.70 -2.53
CA GLN A 65 -4.53 -4.14 -3.12
C GLN A 65 -3.50 -4.50 -2.04
N PRO A 66 -2.83 -5.65 -2.15
CA PRO A 66 -1.58 -5.89 -1.44
C PRO A 66 -0.51 -4.94 -1.96
N VAL A 67 0.13 -4.19 -1.06
CA VAL A 67 1.05 -3.13 -1.47
C VAL A 67 2.50 -3.33 -1.07
N TRP A 68 2.76 -4.03 0.04
CA TRP A 68 4.10 -4.34 0.51
C TRP A 68 4.09 -5.32 1.68
N ASN A 69 4.77 -6.46 1.60
CA ASN A 69 4.75 -7.49 2.65
C ASN A 69 3.29 -7.83 3.04
N SER A 70 2.92 -7.66 4.31
CA SER A 70 1.56 -7.84 4.83
C SER A 70 0.68 -6.59 4.75
N PHE A 71 1.16 -5.51 4.14
CA PHE A 71 0.38 -4.28 3.97
C PHE A 71 -0.67 -4.47 2.86
N LEU A 72 -1.92 -4.21 3.23
CA LEU A 72 -3.05 -4.08 2.33
C LEU A 72 -3.53 -2.64 2.34
N LEU A 73 -3.69 -2.06 1.16
CA LEU A 73 -4.31 -0.76 0.97
C LEU A 73 -5.74 -0.97 0.47
N ARG A 74 -6.71 -0.53 1.26
CA ARG A 74 -8.09 -0.35 0.82
C ARG A 74 -8.36 1.13 0.63
N TYR A 75 -8.95 1.52 -0.49
CA TYR A 75 -9.34 2.91 -0.69
C TYR A 75 -10.59 3.07 -1.57
N SER A 76 -11.23 4.22 -1.44
CA SER A 76 -12.28 4.67 -2.36
C SER A 76 -12.09 6.15 -2.69
N GLN A 77 -12.59 6.57 -3.85
CA GLN A 77 -12.61 7.98 -4.25
C GLN A 77 -14.04 8.39 -4.63
N THR A 78 -14.57 9.42 -3.99
CA THR A 78 -15.89 9.97 -4.33
C THR A 78 -15.81 10.90 -5.55
N LYS A 79 -16.97 11.29 -6.10
CA LYS A 79 -17.06 12.30 -7.16
C LYS A 79 -16.54 13.68 -6.71
N ASP A 80 -16.58 13.95 -5.41
CA ASP A 80 -16.09 15.18 -4.79
C ASP A 80 -14.60 15.12 -4.40
N ASN A 81 -13.85 14.19 -5.00
CA ASN A 81 -12.41 13.99 -4.79
C ASN A 81 -12.02 13.69 -3.32
N VAL A 82 -12.95 13.12 -2.54
CA VAL A 82 -12.65 12.59 -1.22
C VAL A 82 -12.09 11.19 -1.36
N VAL A 83 -10.85 11.00 -0.94
CA VAL A 83 -10.17 9.72 -0.89
C VAL A 83 -10.28 9.18 0.53
N THR A 84 -10.97 8.05 0.69
CA THR A 84 -10.96 7.31 1.96
C THR A 84 -9.91 6.23 1.87
N ILE A 85 -9.01 6.18 2.86
CA ILE A 85 -7.89 5.23 2.90
C ILE A 85 -8.00 4.41 4.18
N ILE A 86 -7.76 3.11 4.04
CA ILE A 86 -7.61 2.15 5.14
C ILE A 86 -6.38 1.31 4.81
N LEU A 87 -5.30 1.58 5.53
CA LEU A 87 -4.08 0.78 5.47
C LEU A 87 -4.11 -0.24 6.60
N SER A 88 -3.94 -1.52 6.27
CA SER A 88 -3.89 -2.58 7.28
C SER A 88 -2.66 -3.44 7.13
N THR A 89 -2.10 -3.90 8.25
CA THR A 89 -0.96 -4.82 8.27
C THR A 89 -0.91 -5.58 9.60
N VAL A 90 -0.17 -6.70 9.63
CA VAL A 90 0.09 -7.44 10.87
C VAL A 90 0.89 -6.55 11.83
N TYR A 91 0.37 -6.36 13.03
CA TYR A 91 0.90 -5.43 14.02
C TYR A 91 1.75 -6.16 15.05
N THR A 92 3.05 -5.86 15.07
CA THR A 92 4.01 -6.46 15.98
C THR A 92 4.20 -5.64 17.26
N SER A 93 4.27 -4.31 17.14
CA SER A 93 4.28 -3.27 18.17
C SER A 93 4.69 -1.94 17.50
N GLY A 94 4.80 -0.83 18.24
CA GLY A 94 5.39 0.41 17.73
C GLY A 94 4.45 1.28 16.89
N TRP A 95 4.69 1.46 15.59
CA TRP A 95 3.87 2.33 14.72
C TRP A 95 3.86 1.88 13.25
N VAL A 96 2.80 2.27 12.53
CA VAL A 96 2.62 2.05 11.08
C VAL A 96 2.34 3.38 10.39
N GLY A 97 3.00 3.64 9.26
CA GLY A 97 2.92 4.92 8.54
C GLY A 97 2.68 4.78 7.05
N MET A 98 1.88 5.70 6.51
CA MET A 98 1.69 5.93 5.08
C MET A 98 2.00 7.38 4.73
N GLY A 99 3.00 7.59 3.88
CA GLY A 99 3.39 8.90 3.35
C GLY A 99 2.96 9.14 1.92
N PHE A 100 2.79 10.40 1.58
CA PHE A 100 2.52 10.92 0.25
C PHE A 100 3.68 11.84 -0.12
N SER A 101 4.41 11.46 -1.14
CA SER A 101 5.60 12.17 -1.60
C SER A 101 5.39 12.71 -3.01
N ARG A 102 5.95 13.88 -3.30
CA ARG A 102 5.92 14.47 -4.65
C ARG A 102 6.90 13.78 -5.59
N ASP A 103 8.03 13.31 -5.05
CA ASP A 103 9.16 12.75 -5.82
C ASP A 103 9.55 11.32 -5.41
N GLY A 104 8.75 10.70 -4.53
CA GLY A 104 9.02 9.36 -3.98
C GLY A 104 10.06 9.33 -2.86
N LYS A 105 10.63 10.47 -2.47
CA LYS A 105 11.56 10.55 -1.34
C LYS A 105 10.82 10.81 -0.04
N MET A 106 11.48 10.44 1.05
CA MET A 106 10.97 10.62 2.41
C MET A 106 11.00 12.10 2.84
N ILE A 107 12.09 12.81 2.57
CA ILE A 107 12.21 14.24 2.91
C ILE A 107 11.21 15.04 2.06
N ASN A 108 10.58 16.04 2.66
CA ASN A 108 9.51 16.87 2.08
C ASN A 108 8.23 16.10 1.76
N SER A 109 8.01 14.95 2.39
CA SER A 109 6.74 14.22 2.34
C SER A 109 5.86 14.52 3.55
N SER A 110 4.56 14.29 3.41
CA SER A 110 3.61 14.30 4.52
C SER A 110 3.05 12.89 4.72
N CYS A 111 2.84 12.47 5.96
CA CYS A 111 2.39 11.12 6.26
C CYS A 111 1.35 11.07 7.37
N MET A 112 0.50 10.05 7.32
CA MET A 112 -0.34 9.63 8.44
C MET A 112 0.34 8.45 9.13
N VAL A 113 0.48 8.54 10.45
CA VAL A 113 1.10 7.50 11.27
C VAL A 113 0.19 7.14 12.43
N GLY A 114 -0.09 5.85 12.57
CA GLY A 114 -0.97 5.28 13.60
C GLY A 114 -0.25 4.25 14.46
N TRP A 115 -0.60 4.21 15.74
CA TRP A 115 -0.10 3.22 16.70
C TRP A 115 -1.08 2.96 17.83
N ILE A 116 -0.92 1.81 18.49
CA ILE A 116 -1.58 1.50 19.76
C ILE A 116 -0.57 1.72 20.88
N THR A 117 -0.89 2.60 21.83
CA THR A 117 -0.06 2.83 23.02
C THR A 117 0.02 1.58 23.91
N PRO A 118 1.03 1.46 24.80
CA PRO A 118 1.08 0.37 25.77
C PRO A 118 -0.19 0.23 26.63
N GLY A 119 -0.92 1.33 26.86
CA GLY A 119 -2.20 1.34 27.56
C GLY A 119 -3.43 0.98 26.69
N GLY A 120 -3.22 0.49 25.47
CA GLY A 120 -4.30 0.07 24.56
C GLY A 120 -4.99 1.20 23.79
N GLN A 121 -4.64 2.47 24.03
CA GLN A 121 -5.24 3.59 23.32
C GLN A 121 -4.65 3.73 21.91
N GLY A 122 -5.51 3.85 20.90
CA GLY A 122 -5.12 4.25 19.56
C GLY A 122 -4.69 5.71 19.49
N LYS A 123 -3.59 5.98 18.77
CA LYS A 123 -3.10 7.31 18.45
C LYS A 123 -2.78 7.38 16.97
N ILE A 124 -3.21 8.45 16.33
CA ILE A 124 -2.97 8.70 14.90
C ILE A 124 -2.71 10.18 14.70
N LYS A 125 -1.68 10.51 13.91
CA LYS A 125 -1.28 11.90 13.64
C LYS A 125 -0.75 12.05 12.23
N GLN A 126 -0.90 13.26 11.70
CA GLN A 126 -0.16 13.70 10.52
C GLN A 126 1.25 14.10 10.93
N TYR A 127 2.23 13.86 10.05
CA TYR A 127 3.60 14.33 10.20
C TYR A 127 4.12 14.95 8.91
N TYR A 128 5.04 15.90 9.06
CA TYR A 128 5.87 16.41 7.97
C TYR A 128 7.32 15.98 8.17
N VAL A 129 7.96 15.50 7.11
CA VAL A 129 9.35 15.03 7.16
C VAL A 129 10.29 16.10 6.62
N GLU A 130 10.84 16.93 7.50
CA GLU A 130 11.83 17.96 7.14
C GLU A 130 13.25 17.40 6.98
N GLY A 131 13.48 16.17 7.43
CA GLY A 131 14.80 15.55 7.48
C GLY A 131 14.76 14.15 8.09
N LEU A 132 15.93 13.53 8.25
CA LEU A 132 16.05 12.12 8.62
C LEU A 132 16.18 11.85 10.12
N THR A 133 16.36 12.89 10.94
CA THR A 133 16.44 12.75 12.40
C THR A 133 15.04 12.80 13.02
N PRO A 134 14.78 12.12 14.15
CA PRO A 134 13.48 12.16 14.82
C PRO A 134 12.97 13.59 15.11
N SER A 135 13.88 14.51 15.44
CA SER A 135 13.56 15.92 15.68
C SER A 135 13.09 16.68 14.43
N LYS A 136 13.37 16.17 13.23
CA LYS A 136 12.95 16.72 11.92
C LYS A 136 11.69 16.03 11.37
N ILE A 137 11.15 15.06 12.09
CA ILE A 137 9.84 14.47 11.81
C ILE A 137 8.83 15.21 12.70
N LYS A 138 8.08 16.13 12.11
CA LYS A 138 7.26 17.09 12.86
C LYS A 138 5.83 16.57 13.04
N PRO A 139 5.40 16.21 14.26
CA PRO A 139 4.01 15.83 14.52
C PRO A 139 3.07 17.00 14.25
N GLU A 140 1.86 16.68 13.83
CA GLU A 140 0.75 17.63 13.61
C GLU A 140 1.07 18.70 12.55
N LYS A 141 2.05 18.43 11.69
CA LYS A 141 2.38 19.22 10.53
C LYS A 141 2.21 18.39 9.26
N GLY A 142 2.18 19.08 8.13
CA GLY A 142 2.16 18.47 6.80
C GLY A 142 1.15 19.13 5.89
N GLU A 143 1.10 18.62 4.67
CA GLU A 143 0.30 19.13 3.56
C GLU A 143 -0.84 18.19 3.17
N LEU A 144 -1.07 17.09 3.90
CA LEU A 144 -2.20 16.19 3.61
C LEU A 144 -3.51 16.94 3.89
N PRO A 145 -4.42 17.05 2.89
CA PRO A 145 -5.66 17.79 3.05
C PRO A 145 -6.71 16.94 3.77
N LEU A 146 -6.52 16.74 5.07
CA LEU A 146 -7.44 15.99 5.93
C LEU A 146 -8.84 16.62 5.90
N THR A 147 -9.87 15.77 5.91
CA THR A 147 -11.25 16.24 6.07
C THR A 147 -11.57 16.52 7.54
N SER A 148 -12.78 16.99 7.82
CA SER A 148 -13.27 17.14 9.19
C SER A 148 -13.60 15.80 9.87
N ILE A 149 -13.58 14.68 9.13
CA ILE A 149 -13.79 13.35 9.70
C ILE A 149 -12.50 12.93 10.41
N PRO A 150 -12.55 12.62 11.72
CA PRO A 150 -11.35 12.24 12.46
C PRO A 150 -10.69 10.99 11.86
N PRO A 151 -9.36 10.97 11.71
CA PRO A 151 -8.64 9.74 11.40
C PRO A 151 -8.71 8.80 12.60
N ILE A 152 -8.69 7.49 12.35
CA ILE A 152 -8.76 6.45 13.39
C ILE A 152 -7.66 5.43 13.20
N VAL A 153 -7.19 4.88 14.33
CA VAL A 153 -6.42 3.65 14.35
C VAL A 153 -7.12 2.63 15.22
N TYR A 154 -7.24 1.40 14.72
CA TYR A 154 -7.92 0.32 15.42
C TYR A 154 -7.10 -0.97 15.31
N LEU A 155 -7.17 -1.82 16.34
CA LEU A 155 -6.52 -3.12 16.36
C LEU A 155 -7.58 -4.22 16.42
N GLN A 156 -7.68 -5.03 15.37
CA GLN A 156 -8.56 -6.20 15.32
C GLN A 156 -7.69 -7.46 15.26
N GLY A 157 -7.70 -8.23 16.35
CA GLY A 157 -6.78 -9.35 16.52
C GLY A 157 -5.32 -8.89 16.41
N ALA A 158 -4.56 -9.49 15.50
CA ALA A 158 -3.16 -9.13 15.23
C ALA A 158 -3.00 -8.07 14.11
N THR A 159 -4.08 -7.45 13.62
CA THR A 159 -4.03 -6.51 12.48
C THR A 159 -4.37 -5.10 12.93
N ILE A 160 -3.47 -4.16 12.65
CA ILE A 160 -3.74 -2.72 12.84
C ILE A 160 -4.36 -2.15 11.57
N TYR A 161 -5.31 -1.24 11.74
CA TYR A 161 -5.99 -0.50 10.68
C TYR A 161 -5.76 0.99 10.92
N VAL A 162 -5.14 1.66 9.96
CA VAL A 162 -4.89 3.10 9.95
C VAL A 162 -5.83 3.69 8.89
N ALA A 163 -6.86 4.41 9.34
CA ALA A 163 -7.91 4.91 8.46
C ALA A 163 -8.07 6.43 8.54
N PHE A 164 -8.15 7.08 7.39
CA PHE A 164 -8.23 8.54 7.28
C PHE A 164 -8.85 8.95 5.93
N GLN A 165 -9.34 10.19 5.86
CA GLN A 165 -9.87 10.78 4.64
C GLN A 165 -9.06 12.01 4.20
N LEU A 166 -8.83 12.11 2.90
CA LEU A 166 -8.20 13.25 2.25
C LEU A 166 -9.16 13.86 1.23
N LYS A 167 -9.24 15.19 1.15
CA LYS A 167 -10.02 15.89 0.11
C LYS A 167 -9.09 16.72 -0.76
N TYR A 168 -8.84 16.25 -1.97
CA TYR A 168 -8.01 16.97 -2.93
C TYR A 168 -8.85 17.89 -3.83
N PRO A 169 -8.26 18.94 -4.43
CA PRO A 169 -8.93 19.75 -5.44
C PRO A 169 -9.34 18.95 -6.67
N ASN A 170 -8.56 17.92 -7.01
CA ASN A 170 -8.78 17.03 -8.14
C ASN A 170 -8.65 15.57 -7.70
N ARG A 171 -9.23 14.64 -8.49
CA ARG A 171 -9.14 13.20 -8.23
C ARG A 171 -7.67 12.78 -8.11
N LEU A 172 -7.37 12.00 -7.07
CA LEU A 172 -6.02 11.47 -6.86
C LEU A 172 -5.73 10.42 -7.94
N LYS A 173 -4.60 10.59 -8.63
CA LYS A 173 -4.12 9.69 -9.70
C LYS A 173 -2.81 9.05 -9.23
N ASN A 174 -1.77 9.15 -10.04
CA ASN A 174 -0.43 8.67 -9.76
C ASN A 174 0.14 9.40 -8.55
N GLN A 175 0.52 8.64 -7.54
CA GLN A 175 1.01 9.16 -6.29
C GLN A 175 2.13 8.25 -5.76
N PRO A 176 3.36 8.76 -5.62
CA PRO A 176 4.37 8.10 -4.82
C PRO A 176 3.90 7.97 -3.37
N ILE A 177 3.60 6.75 -2.95
CA ILE A 177 3.28 6.43 -1.56
C ILE A 177 4.52 5.85 -0.87
N LEU A 178 4.68 6.21 0.39
CA LEU A 178 5.73 5.70 1.28
C LEU A 178 5.06 4.82 2.32
N LEU A 179 5.60 3.64 2.57
CA LEU A 179 5.10 2.75 3.61
C LEU A 179 6.25 2.44 4.57
N ALA A 180 5.98 2.49 5.86
CA ALA A 180 6.97 2.21 6.89
C ALA A 180 6.31 1.68 8.16
N PHE A 181 7.08 0.93 8.93
CA PHE A 181 6.69 0.53 10.29
C PHE A 181 7.90 0.52 11.21
N ALA A 182 7.65 0.54 12.52
CA ALA A 182 8.66 0.26 13.54
C ALA A 182 8.03 -0.56 14.65
N THR A 183 8.82 -1.41 15.30
CA THR A 183 8.45 -2.15 16.52
C THR A 183 8.57 -1.31 17.79
N LYS A 184 9.30 -0.19 17.74
CA LYS A 184 9.48 0.70 18.89
C LYS A 184 8.39 1.78 18.94
N TYR A 185 7.88 2.05 20.15
CA TYR A 185 6.84 3.06 20.36
C TYR A 185 7.38 4.48 20.15
N PRO A 186 6.55 5.39 19.60
CA PRO A 186 6.83 6.81 19.65
C PRO A 186 6.95 7.33 21.10
N HIS A 187 7.84 8.29 21.33
CA HIS A 187 8.01 8.96 22.63
C HIS A 187 7.60 10.42 22.54
N HIS A 188 6.61 10.85 23.32
CA HIS A 188 6.00 12.19 23.20
C HIS A 188 5.65 12.58 21.74
N HIS A 189 5.06 11.64 21.00
CA HIS A 189 4.74 11.76 19.57
C HIS A 189 5.94 11.86 18.62
N HIS A 190 7.19 11.79 19.11
CA HIS A 190 8.34 11.64 18.23
C HIS A 190 8.46 10.20 17.79
N LEU A 191 8.41 9.98 16.48
CA LEU A 191 8.57 8.66 15.90
C LEU A 191 10.00 8.17 16.10
N THR A 192 10.13 6.90 16.49
CA THR A 192 11.40 6.18 16.37
C THR A 192 11.72 5.95 14.89
N VAL A 193 12.98 5.67 14.59
CA VAL A 193 13.37 5.25 13.24
C VAL A 193 12.59 3.98 12.88
N HIS A 194 12.12 3.91 11.63
CA HIS A 194 11.43 2.74 11.09
C HIS A 194 12.37 1.53 11.05
N ASP A 195 11.83 0.34 11.26
CA ASP A 195 12.58 -0.90 11.11
C ASP A 195 12.76 -1.24 9.63
N ASP A 196 11.72 -0.99 8.83
CA ASP A 196 11.77 -1.12 7.38
C ASP A 196 10.86 -0.09 6.69
N LYS A 197 11.12 0.17 5.41
CA LYS A 197 10.34 1.09 4.58
C LYS A 197 10.40 0.75 3.10
N THR A 198 9.38 1.17 2.36
CA THR A 198 9.37 1.14 0.90
C THR A 198 8.72 2.38 0.30
N THR A 199 8.98 2.59 -0.99
CA THR A 199 8.31 3.59 -1.83
C THR A 199 7.65 2.86 -3.00
N LYS A 200 6.41 3.22 -3.32
CA LYS A 200 5.68 2.68 -4.47
C LYS A 200 5.01 3.83 -5.24
N LEU A 201 5.10 3.81 -6.56
CA LEU A 201 4.28 4.68 -7.40
C LEU A 201 2.93 3.98 -7.65
N PHE A 202 1.87 4.49 -7.03
CA PHE A 202 0.54 3.89 -7.08
C PHE A 202 -0.42 4.77 -7.87
N ASP A 203 -1.19 4.16 -8.78
CA ASP A 203 -2.25 4.83 -9.51
C ASP A 203 -3.60 4.61 -8.80
N PHE A 204 -4.08 5.66 -8.11
CA PHE A 204 -5.36 5.62 -7.42
C PHE A 204 -6.58 5.60 -8.36
N SER A 205 -6.39 5.78 -9.68
CA SER A 205 -7.47 5.68 -10.67
C SER A 205 -7.71 4.26 -11.14
N SER A 206 -6.65 3.46 -11.34
CA SER A 206 -6.73 2.05 -11.76
C SER A 206 -6.64 1.07 -10.59
N GLY A 207 -6.09 1.49 -9.46
CA GLY A 207 -5.80 0.59 -8.34
C GLY A 207 -4.61 -0.31 -8.60
N SER A 208 -3.60 0.17 -9.34
CA SER A 208 -2.43 -0.64 -9.71
C SER A 208 -1.12 0.11 -9.50
N PHE A 209 -0.02 -0.64 -9.47
CA PHE A 209 1.32 -0.07 -9.53
C PHE A 209 1.65 0.39 -10.95
N ILE A 210 2.43 1.47 -11.05
CA ILE A 210 3.07 1.87 -12.29
C ILE A 210 4.48 1.29 -12.28
N SER A 211 4.76 0.44 -13.27
CA SER A 211 6.08 -0.15 -13.52
C SER A 211 7.03 0.83 -14.20
#